data_AF-A0A318LBX2-F1
#
_entry.id   AF-A0A318LBX2-F1
#
_cell.length_a   1.000
_cell.length_b   1.000
_cell.length_c   1.000
_cell.angle_alpha   90.00
_cell.angle_beta   90.00
_cell.angle_gamma   90.00
#
_symmetry.space_group_name_H-M   'P 1'
#
loop_
_entity.id
_entity.type
_entity.pdbx_description
1 polymer ?
#
loop_
_entity_poly.entity_id
_entity_poly.type
_entity_poly.pdbx_seq_one_letter_code
_entity_poly.pdbx_strand_id
1 'polypeptide(L)'
;MSHHAGVVTLPADFVGRPGNLPRHCSRHGLRAVRERDFVLQSKVKIEGNRFTQVGRRGVLGMAERLDQHGKKVRTTDVKGWPLCRKCVRTRALWLAAASALFFGGLAAFAGSLIVSAIADGMPWLAGVAVAGFVLMPLAAVPFVLGSLPRLTRAQTSPDGASVVIENPSPAFTAELPSTR
;
A
#
# COMPACT_ATOMS: atom_id res chain seq x y z
N MET A 1 -0.09 25.27 -7.59
CA MET A 1 0.23 24.30 -6.52
C MET A 1 0.12 25.03 -5.20
N SER A 2 -0.81 24.69 -4.32
CA SER A 2 -0.97 25.38 -3.04
C SER A 2 -0.01 24.79 -2.00
N HIS A 3 0.85 25.62 -1.42
CA HIS A 3 1.70 25.25 -0.28
C HIS A 3 1.00 25.70 1.01
N HIS A 4 0.33 24.79 1.70
CA HIS A 4 -0.04 25.00 3.09
C HIS A 4 1.04 24.38 3.97
N ALA A 5 1.33 24.97 5.14
CA ALA A 5 2.38 24.49 6.02
C ALA A 5 2.25 22.97 6.26
N GLY A 6 3.19 22.19 5.72
CA GLY A 6 3.21 20.73 5.83
C GLY A 6 2.40 19.94 4.80
N VAL A 7 1.79 20.55 3.77
CA VAL A 7 1.08 19.84 2.69
C VAL A 7 1.41 20.42 1.32
N VAL A 8 1.75 19.55 0.38
CA VAL A 8 1.97 19.91 -1.04
C VAL A 8 1.00 19.15 -1.93
N THR A 9 0.34 19.88 -2.80
CA THR A 9 -0.61 19.33 -3.77
C THR A 9 -0.08 19.50 -5.19
N LEU A 10 0.13 18.37 -5.88
CA LEU A 10 0.59 18.30 -7.26
C LEU A 10 -0.57 17.86 -8.17
N PRO A 11 -0.80 18.49 -9.33
CA PRO A 11 -1.79 18.01 -10.29
C PRO A 11 -1.49 16.57 -10.75
N ALA A 12 -2.52 15.76 -10.95
CA ALA A 12 -2.39 14.38 -11.44
C ALA A 12 -1.60 14.32 -12.75
N ASP A 13 -1.92 15.21 -13.70
CA ASP A 13 -1.24 15.30 -15.00
C ASP A 13 0.24 15.66 -14.88
N PHE A 14 0.62 16.41 -13.84
CA PHE A 14 2.00 16.76 -13.58
C PHE A 14 2.79 15.54 -13.12
N VAL A 15 2.22 14.77 -12.19
CA VAL A 15 2.85 13.58 -11.57
C VAL A 15 2.81 12.35 -12.50
N GLY A 16 1.86 12.30 -13.42
CA GLY A 16 1.73 11.23 -14.42
C GLY A 16 2.71 11.35 -15.59
N ARG A 17 3.50 12.42 -15.68
CA ARG A 17 4.51 12.61 -16.74
C ARG A 17 5.91 12.24 -16.24
N PRO A 18 6.68 11.44 -17.00
CA PRO A 18 8.04 11.09 -16.62
C PRO A 18 8.93 12.34 -16.58
N GLY A 19 9.83 12.40 -15.60
CA GLY A 19 10.80 13.49 -15.47
C GLY A 19 10.29 14.79 -14.81
N ASN A 20 8.99 14.89 -14.51
CA ASN A 20 8.41 16.05 -13.82
C ASN A 20 8.62 16.03 -12.30
N LEU A 21 8.96 14.88 -11.72
CA LEU A 21 9.15 14.76 -10.29
C LEU A 21 10.57 15.15 -9.87
N PRO A 22 10.73 15.75 -8.68
CA PRO A 22 12.03 16.03 -8.08
C PRO A 22 12.95 14.82 -8.02
N ARG A 23 14.25 15.07 -7.98
CA ARG A 23 15.29 14.05 -7.81
C ARG A 23 15.52 13.68 -6.35
N HIS A 24 14.89 14.38 -5.41
CA HIS A 24 14.96 14.08 -3.98
C HIS A 24 13.74 13.30 -3.51
N CYS A 25 13.89 12.46 -2.49
CA CYS A 25 12.78 11.69 -1.94
C CYS A 25 11.84 12.59 -1.12
N SER A 26 10.54 12.53 -1.41
CA SER A 26 9.50 13.33 -0.72
C SER A 26 9.55 13.24 0.81
N ARG A 27 9.90 12.07 1.37
CA ARG A 27 9.88 11.85 2.82
C ARG A 27 11.16 12.24 3.55
N HIS A 28 12.32 12.00 2.94
CA HIS A 28 13.61 12.12 3.63
C HIS A 28 14.50 13.24 3.09
N GLY A 29 14.17 13.84 1.95
CA GLY A 29 14.98 14.87 1.30
C GLY A 29 16.33 14.38 0.77
N LEU A 30 16.58 13.07 0.80
CA LEU A 30 17.80 12.46 0.25
C LEU A 30 17.64 12.23 -1.25
N ARG A 31 18.73 12.34 -2.00
CA ARG A 31 18.77 12.05 -3.44
C ARG A 31 18.21 10.66 -3.75
N ALA A 32 17.39 10.58 -4.78
CA ALA A 32 16.81 9.36 -5.27
C ALA A 32 17.91 8.44 -5.81
N VAL A 33 17.81 7.16 -5.44
CA VAL A 33 18.66 6.09 -5.98
C VAL A 33 17.87 5.16 -6.90
N ARG A 34 16.54 5.23 -6.82
CA ARG A 34 15.60 4.52 -7.68
C ARG A 34 14.38 5.38 -7.90
N GLU A 35 13.79 5.25 -9.08
CA GLU A 35 12.48 5.79 -9.42
C GLU A 35 11.51 4.62 -9.57
N ARG A 36 10.24 4.84 -9.20
CA ARG A 36 9.21 3.82 -9.32
C ARG A 36 7.89 4.42 -9.80
N ASP A 37 7.32 3.77 -10.78
CA ASP A 37 5.95 4.00 -11.20
C ASP A 37 4.98 3.26 -10.27
N PHE A 38 3.85 3.89 -9.99
CA PHE A 38 2.76 3.24 -9.27
C PHE A 38 1.44 3.96 -9.50
N VAL A 39 0.36 3.28 -9.15
CA VAL A 39 -0.99 3.85 -9.18
C VAL A 39 -1.39 4.23 -7.77
N LEU A 40 -1.82 5.47 -7.58
CA LEU A 40 -2.50 5.89 -6.36
C LEU A 40 -4.01 5.74 -6.55
N GLN A 41 -4.68 5.20 -5.55
CA GLN A 41 -6.14 5.09 -5.52
C GLN A 41 -6.70 6.16 -4.58
N SER A 42 -7.75 6.85 -5.01
CA SER A 42 -8.47 7.78 -4.14
C SER A 42 -9.11 7.03 -2.98
N LYS A 43 -8.98 7.60 -1.77
CA LYS A 43 -9.70 7.09 -0.60
C LYS A 43 -11.16 7.49 -0.72
N VAL A 44 -11.98 6.60 -1.27
CA VAL A 44 -13.43 6.76 -1.21
C VAL A 44 -13.85 6.62 0.26
N LYS A 45 -14.33 7.70 0.88
CA LYS A 45 -15.07 7.59 2.13
C LYS A 45 -16.36 6.83 1.83
N ILE A 46 -16.40 5.56 2.23
CA ILE A 46 -17.64 4.79 2.21
C ILE A 46 -18.49 5.34 3.36
N GLU A 47 -19.42 6.23 3.04
CA GLU A 47 -20.48 6.65 3.97
C GLU A 47 -21.40 5.46 4.23
N GLY A 48 -21.48 5.04 5.50
CA GLY A 48 -22.32 3.93 5.94
C GLY A 48 -21.80 3.26 7.21
N ASN A 49 -22.69 3.04 8.18
CA ASN A 49 -22.35 2.43 9.46
C ASN A 49 -21.86 0.98 9.24
N ARG A 50 -20.58 0.71 9.59
CA ARG A 50 -19.89 -0.58 9.36
C ARG A 50 -20.60 -1.76 10.02
N PHE A 51 -21.27 -1.53 11.14
CA PHE A 51 -21.80 -2.59 12.00
C PHE A 51 -23.20 -3.07 11.60
N THR A 52 -24.08 -2.18 11.13
CA THR A 52 -25.49 -2.53 10.86
C THR A 52 -25.73 -3.20 9.51
N GLN A 53 -24.84 -3.02 8.53
CA GLN A 53 -25.03 -3.58 7.19
C GLN A 53 -24.46 -4.99 6.99
N VAL A 54 -23.41 -5.38 7.73
CA VAL A 54 -22.82 -6.73 7.63
C VAL A 54 -23.75 -7.77 8.27
N GLY A 55 -24.45 -7.39 9.35
CA GLY A 55 -25.38 -8.29 10.05
C GLY A 55 -26.70 -8.57 9.33
N ARG A 56 -27.11 -7.79 8.32
CA ARG A 56 -28.45 -7.91 7.69
C ARG A 56 -28.45 -8.42 6.24
N ARG A 57 -27.32 -8.37 5.51
CA ARG A 57 -27.24 -8.76 4.08
C ARG A 57 -26.02 -9.59 3.66
N GLY A 58 -25.17 -10.05 4.59
CA GLY A 58 -24.11 -11.03 4.30
C GLY A 58 -23.21 -10.70 3.09
N VAL A 59 -22.79 -11.76 2.36
CA VAL A 59 -21.86 -11.71 1.21
C VAL A 59 -22.37 -10.82 0.06
N LEU A 60 -23.68 -10.73 -0.14
CA LEU A 60 -24.31 -9.87 -1.16
C LEU A 60 -24.05 -8.38 -0.87
N GLY A 61 -24.06 -7.97 0.41
CA GLY A 61 -23.69 -6.61 0.81
C GLY A 61 -22.20 -6.28 0.60
N MET A 62 -21.33 -7.30 0.49
CA MET A 62 -19.91 -7.11 0.17
C MET A 62 -19.68 -6.91 -1.33
N ALA A 63 -20.37 -7.66 -2.19
CA ALA A 63 -20.26 -7.52 -3.65
C ALA A 63 -20.75 -6.15 -4.13
N GLU A 64 -21.90 -5.69 -3.61
CA GLU A 64 -22.45 -4.35 -3.89
C GLU A 64 -21.45 -3.24 -3.48
N ARG A 65 -20.75 -3.43 -2.35
CA ARG A 65 -19.71 -2.49 -1.90
C ARG A 65 -18.48 -2.50 -2.79
N LEU A 66 -18.06 -3.65 -3.28
CA LEU A 66 -16.93 -3.75 -4.21
C LEU A 66 -17.26 -3.06 -5.55
N ASP A 67 -18.48 -3.22 -6.04
CA ASP A 67 -18.96 -2.52 -7.24
C ASP A 67 -19.04 -1.00 -7.01
N GLN A 68 -19.63 -0.56 -5.90
CA GLN A 68 -19.68 0.87 -5.56
C GLN A 68 -18.29 1.47 -5.31
N HIS A 69 -17.36 0.70 -4.75
CA HIS A 69 -15.98 1.13 -4.58
C HIS A 69 -15.28 1.22 -5.94
N GLY A 70 -15.40 0.21 -6.79
CA GLY A 70 -14.83 0.20 -8.15
C GLY A 70 -15.33 1.37 -9.01
N LYS A 71 -16.61 1.73 -8.90
CA LYS A 71 -17.20 2.87 -9.64
C LYS A 71 -16.72 4.25 -9.15
N LYS A 72 -16.29 4.36 -7.89
CA LYS A 72 -15.90 5.64 -7.27
C LYS A 72 -14.40 5.82 -7.08
N VAL A 73 -13.62 4.74 -7.14
CA VAL A 73 -12.17 4.82 -7.03
C VAL A 73 -11.63 5.48 -8.29
N ARG A 74 -11.04 6.66 -8.10
CA ARG A 74 -10.25 7.32 -9.13
C ARG A 74 -8.80 6.89 -8.95
N THR A 75 -8.20 6.41 -10.02
CA THR A 75 -6.79 6.03 -10.07
C THR A 75 -5.98 7.18 -10.67
N THR A 76 -4.88 7.52 -10.03
CA THR A 76 -3.91 8.47 -10.55
C THR A 76 -2.61 7.74 -10.80
N ASP A 77 -2.16 7.70 -12.05
CA ASP A 77 -0.86 7.18 -12.40
C ASP A 77 0.25 8.14 -11.95
N VAL A 78 1.24 7.59 -11.27
CA VAL A 78 2.43 8.29 -10.83
C VAL A 78 3.62 7.70 -11.56
N LYS A 79 4.37 8.55 -12.29
CA LYS A 79 5.53 8.14 -13.07
C LYS A 79 6.81 8.66 -12.46
N GLY A 80 7.78 7.77 -12.26
CA GLY A 80 9.14 8.12 -11.85
C GLY A 80 9.27 8.63 -10.41
N TRP A 81 8.51 8.10 -9.44
CA TRP A 81 8.57 8.65 -8.08
C TRP A 81 9.91 8.42 -7.40
N PRO A 82 10.54 9.48 -6.83
CA PRO A 82 11.88 9.40 -6.28
C PRO A 82 11.92 8.65 -4.94
N LEU A 83 12.68 7.56 -4.90
CA LEU A 83 12.95 6.79 -3.68
C LEU A 83 14.43 6.89 -3.29
N CYS A 84 14.69 7.35 -2.07
CA CYS A 84 16.04 7.33 -1.50
C CYS A 84 16.41 5.93 -0.99
N ARG A 85 17.71 5.72 -0.72
CA ARG A 85 18.24 4.44 -0.21
C ARG A 85 17.53 3.94 1.06
N LYS A 86 17.13 4.86 1.96
CA LYS A 86 16.37 4.51 3.18
C LYS A 86 15.00 3.93 2.82
N CYS A 87 14.21 4.62 1.97
CA CYS A 87 12.90 4.14 1.52
C CYS A 87 13.00 2.78 0.81
N VAL A 88 13.99 2.60 -0.07
CA VAL A 88 14.20 1.33 -0.78
C VAL A 88 14.52 0.19 0.19
N ARG A 89 15.38 0.42 1.19
CA ARG A 89 15.70 -0.59 2.21
C ARG A 89 14.51 -0.92 3.09
N THR A 90 13.80 0.09 3.59
CA THR A 90 12.59 -0.11 4.41
C THR A 90 11.54 -0.89 3.64
N ARG A 91 11.32 -0.57 2.36
CA ARG A 91 10.43 -1.33 1.48
C ARG A 91 10.85 -2.78 1.35
N ALA A 92 12.12 -3.03 1.05
CA ALA A 92 12.64 -4.38 0.88
C ALA A 92 12.49 -5.20 2.17
N LEU A 93 12.77 -4.60 3.32
CA LEU A 93 12.63 -5.25 4.63
C LEU A 93 11.17 -5.63 4.92
N TRP A 94 10.23 -4.72 4.70
CA TRP A 94 8.80 -5.01 4.90
C TRP A 94 8.26 -6.06 3.92
N LEU A 95 8.66 -6.00 2.65
CA LEU A 95 8.25 -7.01 1.66
C LEU A 95 8.89 -8.38 1.93
N ALA A 96 10.14 -8.41 2.42
CA ALA A 96 10.79 -9.65 2.85
C ALA A 96 10.06 -10.26 4.06
N ALA A 97 9.71 -9.44 5.06
CA ALA A 97 8.90 -9.89 6.20
C ALA A 97 7.53 -10.43 5.76
N ALA A 98 6.84 -9.73 4.85
CA ALA A 98 5.58 -10.20 4.29
C ALA A 98 5.73 -11.53 3.54
N SER A 99 6.78 -11.65 2.71
CA SER A 99 7.06 -12.87 1.96
C SER A 99 7.38 -14.04 2.89
N ALA A 100 8.19 -13.82 3.93
CA ALA A 100 8.53 -14.84 4.92
C ALA A 100 7.29 -15.33 5.68
N LEU A 101 6.39 -14.43 6.10
CA LEU A 101 5.14 -14.82 6.76
C LEU A 101 4.21 -15.58 5.81
N PHE A 102 4.07 -15.13 4.57
CA PHE A 102 3.18 -15.75 3.60
C PHE A 102 3.69 -17.13 3.17
N PHE A 103 4.91 -17.20 2.64
CA PHE A 103 5.48 -18.47 2.16
C PHE A 103 5.83 -19.40 3.30
N GLY A 104 6.28 -18.88 4.45
CA GLY A 104 6.48 -19.68 5.65
C GLY A 104 5.17 -20.25 6.20
N GLY A 105 4.11 -19.43 6.25
CA GLY A 105 2.78 -19.88 6.64
C GLY A 105 2.20 -20.92 5.68
N LEU A 106 2.33 -20.70 4.36
CA LEU A 106 1.90 -21.63 3.33
C LEU A 106 2.66 -22.96 3.41
N ALA A 107 3.98 -22.93 3.57
CA ALA A 107 4.80 -24.12 3.68
C ALA A 107 4.48 -24.91 4.96
N ALA A 108 4.29 -24.23 6.10
CA ALA A 108 3.86 -24.86 7.35
C ALA A 108 2.48 -25.52 7.19
N PHE A 109 1.53 -24.82 6.58
CA PHE A 109 0.19 -25.33 6.34
C PHE A 109 0.21 -26.54 5.39
N ALA A 110 0.69 -26.38 4.16
CA ALA A 110 0.71 -27.46 3.17
C ALA A 110 1.59 -28.63 3.64
N GLY A 111 2.76 -28.35 4.22
CA GLY A 111 3.66 -29.36 4.75
C GLY A 111 3.00 -30.18 5.87
N SER A 112 2.30 -29.54 6.81
CA SER A 112 1.60 -30.24 7.88
C SER A 112 0.48 -31.16 7.37
N LEU A 113 -0.23 -30.76 6.30
CA LEU A 113 -1.26 -31.58 5.68
C LEU A 113 -0.67 -32.79 4.96
N ILE A 114 0.42 -32.58 4.21
CA ILE A 114 1.12 -33.66 3.49
C ILE A 114 1.66 -34.69 4.49
N VAL A 115 2.33 -34.23 5.56
CA VAL A 115 2.87 -35.13 6.59
C VAL A 115 1.75 -35.87 7.32
N SER A 116 0.67 -35.17 7.70
CA SER A 116 -0.51 -35.80 8.33
C SER A 116 -1.16 -36.88 7.45
N ALA A 117 -1.07 -36.77 6.12
CA ALA A 117 -1.66 -37.74 5.21
C ALA A 117 -0.88 -39.07 5.11
N ILE A 118 0.40 -39.07 5.52
CA ILE A 118 1.28 -40.24 5.44
C ILE A 118 1.72 -40.75 6.82
N ALA A 119 1.56 -39.95 7.88
CA ALA A 119 1.96 -40.27 9.23
C ALA A 119 0.75 -40.26 10.17
N ASP A 120 0.41 -41.43 10.71
CA ASP A 120 -0.65 -41.57 11.70
C ASP A 120 -0.19 -41.11 13.10
N GLY A 121 -1.13 -40.57 13.89
CA GLY A 121 -0.92 -40.33 15.32
C GLY A 121 -0.20 -39.05 15.71
N MET A 122 -0.14 -38.03 14.84
CA MET A 122 0.58 -36.77 15.10
C MET A 122 -0.38 -35.56 15.23
N PRO A 123 -1.17 -35.43 16.32
CA PRO A 123 -2.19 -34.39 16.46
C PRO A 123 -1.62 -32.96 16.50
N TRP A 124 -0.34 -32.79 16.85
CA TRP A 124 0.32 -31.49 16.85
C TRP A 124 0.44 -30.87 15.44
N LEU A 125 0.40 -31.67 14.38
CA LEU A 125 0.41 -31.19 13.00
C LEU A 125 -0.83 -30.35 12.68
N ALA A 126 -1.98 -30.63 13.31
CA ALA A 126 -3.16 -29.78 13.19
C ALA A 126 -2.91 -28.37 13.75
N GLY A 127 -2.17 -28.27 14.86
CA GLY A 127 -1.75 -26.98 15.42
C GLY A 127 -0.82 -26.20 14.49
N VAL A 128 0.12 -26.89 13.84
CA VAL A 128 1.00 -26.29 12.83
C VAL A 128 0.22 -25.83 11.60
N ALA A 129 -0.76 -26.62 11.15
CA ALA A 129 -1.65 -26.24 10.05
C ALA A 129 -2.37 -24.93 10.37
N VAL A 130 -3.02 -24.86 11.54
CA VAL A 130 -3.76 -23.66 11.97
C VAL A 130 -2.83 -22.46 12.10
N ALA A 131 -1.65 -22.63 12.70
CA ALA A 131 -0.65 -21.56 12.81
C ALA A 131 -0.19 -21.05 11.44
N GLY A 132 0.14 -21.96 10.52
CA GLY A 132 0.51 -21.63 9.15
C GLY A 132 -0.61 -20.88 8.41
N PHE A 133 -1.85 -21.34 8.59
CA PHE A 133 -3.03 -20.68 8.03
C PHE A 133 -3.22 -19.26 8.54
N VAL A 134 -3.02 -19.00 9.84
CA VAL A 134 -3.14 -17.67 10.45
C VAL A 134 -1.99 -16.72 10.05
N LEU A 135 -0.79 -17.24 9.83
CA LEU A 135 0.36 -16.42 9.40
C LEU A 135 0.16 -15.79 8.01
N MET A 136 -0.51 -16.50 7.09
CA MET A 136 -0.77 -16.01 5.74
C MET A 136 -1.55 -14.67 5.69
N PRO A 137 -2.73 -14.50 6.32
CA PRO A 137 -3.42 -13.21 6.36
C PRO A 137 -2.66 -12.15 7.17
N LEU A 138 -1.88 -12.55 8.19
CA LEU A 138 -1.03 -11.61 8.94
C LEU A 138 0.07 -11.00 8.06
N ALA A 139 0.50 -11.67 6.99
CA ALA A 139 1.45 -11.12 6.02
C ALA A 139 0.96 -9.84 5.32
N ALA A 140 -0.37 -9.58 5.30
CA ALA A 140 -0.92 -8.35 4.76
C ALA A 140 -0.42 -7.09 5.52
N VAL A 141 -0.14 -7.20 6.82
CA VAL A 141 0.31 -6.07 7.65
C VAL A 141 1.66 -5.52 7.15
N PRO A 142 2.76 -6.30 7.14
CA PRO A 142 4.04 -5.83 6.61
C PRO A 142 3.94 -5.49 5.11
N PHE A 143 3.11 -6.17 4.34
CA PHE A 143 2.89 -5.82 2.93
C PHE A 143 2.35 -4.39 2.76
N VAL A 144 1.32 -4.02 3.54
CA VAL A 144 0.75 -2.66 3.55
C VAL A 144 1.77 -1.64 4.05
N LEU A 145 2.56 -1.96 5.08
CA LEU A 145 3.62 -1.08 5.59
C LEU A 145 4.75 -0.85 4.57
N GLY A 146 5.04 -1.85 3.74
CA GLY A 146 5.99 -1.76 2.63
C GLY A 146 5.41 -1.14 1.35
N SER A 147 4.12 -0.78 1.32
CA SER A 147 3.48 -0.21 0.14
C SER A 147 3.99 1.20 -0.18
N LEU A 148 4.05 1.52 -1.48
CA LEU A 148 4.52 2.83 -1.94
C LEU A 148 3.73 4.01 -1.33
N PRO A 149 2.37 4.01 -1.30
CA PRO A 149 1.62 5.12 -0.75
C PRO A 149 1.94 5.41 0.72
N ARG A 150 2.14 4.35 1.53
CA ARG A 150 2.53 4.49 2.95
C ARG A 150 3.96 5.01 3.11
N LEU A 151 4.89 4.56 2.26
CA LEU A 151 6.28 4.99 2.33
C LEU A 151 6.47 6.43 1.90
N THR A 152 5.75 6.87 0.87
CA THR A 152 5.88 8.21 0.26
C THR A 152 5.01 9.27 0.92
N ARG A 153 4.07 8.86 1.79
CA ARG A 153 3.01 9.72 2.36
C ARG A 153 2.23 10.49 1.29
N ALA A 154 2.11 9.89 0.11
CA ALA A 154 1.35 10.42 -1.00
C ALA A 154 -0.04 9.77 -1.02
N GLN A 155 -1.06 10.60 -1.23
CA GLN A 155 -2.45 10.18 -1.34
C GLN A 155 -3.09 10.92 -2.50
N THR A 156 -3.96 10.26 -3.27
CA THR A 156 -4.78 10.97 -4.25
C THR A 156 -5.87 11.77 -3.53
N SER A 157 -6.17 12.97 -4.02
CA SER A 157 -7.32 13.74 -3.60
C SER A 157 -8.65 12.99 -3.84
N PRO A 158 -9.74 13.32 -3.14
CA PRO A 158 -11.02 12.61 -3.28
C PRO A 158 -11.58 12.61 -4.71
N ASP A 159 -11.31 13.68 -5.46
CA ASP A 159 -11.72 13.88 -6.85
C ASP A 159 -10.80 13.19 -7.88
N GLY A 160 -9.63 12.69 -7.47
CA GLY A 160 -8.66 12.09 -8.39
C GLY A 160 -7.76 13.09 -9.12
N ALA A 161 -8.01 14.39 -8.99
CA ALA A 161 -7.38 15.43 -9.81
C ALA A 161 -5.95 15.79 -9.35
N SER A 162 -5.58 15.42 -8.13
CA SER A 162 -4.28 15.79 -7.55
C SER A 162 -3.71 14.72 -6.62
N VAL A 163 -2.39 14.77 -6.47
CA VAL A 163 -1.63 14.00 -5.48
C VAL A 163 -1.27 14.94 -4.34
N VAL A 164 -1.75 14.60 -3.15
CA VAL A 164 -1.48 15.29 -1.90
C VAL A 164 -0.34 14.58 -1.17
N ILE A 165 0.68 15.34 -0.81
CA ILE A 165 1.86 14.85 -0.10
C ILE A 165 1.89 15.49 1.28
N GLU A 166 1.85 14.68 2.32
CA GLU A 166 1.89 15.14 3.71
C GLU A 166 3.34 15.22 4.21
N ASN A 167 3.69 16.38 4.74
CA ASN A 167 5.00 16.73 5.30
C ASN A 167 6.16 16.39 4.36
N PRO A 168 6.20 16.95 3.14
CA PRO A 168 7.31 16.74 2.23
C PRO A 168 8.58 17.40 2.79
N SER A 169 9.72 16.78 2.53
CA SER A 169 11.02 17.33 2.91
C SER A 169 11.31 18.64 2.16
N PRO A 170 12.04 19.60 2.78
CA PRO A 170 12.39 20.86 2.13
C PRO A 170 13.12 20.71 0.79
N ALA A 171 14.03 19.72 0.69
CA ALA A 171 14.78 19.44 -0.54
C ALA A 171 13.88 18.98 -1.70
N PHE A 172 12.82 18.22 -1.39
CA PHE A 172 11.81 17.84 -2.39
C PHE A 172 11.05 19.07 -2.88
N THR A 173 10.61 19.93 -1.96
CA THR A 173 9.83 21.12 -2.32
C THR A 173 10.64 22.18 -3.05
N ALA A 174 11.95 22.28 -2.78
CA ALA A 174 12.83 23.23 -3.43
C ALA A 174 13.01 22.96 -4.94
N GLU A 175 12.84 21.72 -5.38
CA GLU A 175 12.93 21.32 -6.79
C GLU A 175 11.59 21.35 -7.52
N LEU A 176 10.48 21.60 -6.81
CA LEU A 176 9.19 21.76 -7.46
C LEU A 176 9.15 23.09 -8.20
N PRO A 177 8.50 23.14 -9.38
CA PRO A 177 8.33 24.40 -10.10
C PRO A 177 7.61 25.40 -9.19
N SER A 178 8.26 26.54 -8.93
CA SER A 178 7.68 27.63 -8.16
C SER A 178 6.41 28.08 -8.86
N THR A 179 5.29 28.17 -8.15
CA THR A 179 4.09 28.85 -8.63
C THR A 179 4.46 30.26 -9.03
N ARG A 180 4.52 30.52 -10.33
CA ARG A 180 4.46 31.85 -10.89
C ARG A 180 3.16 31.94 -11.69
#